data_AF-A0A520S148-F1
#
_entry.id   AF-A0A520S148-F1
#
_cell.length_a   1.000
_cell.length_b   1.000
_cell.length_c   1.000
_cell.angle_alpha   90.00
_cell.angle_beta   90.00
_cell.angle_gamma   90.00
#
_symmetry.space_group_name_H-M   'P 1'
#
loop_
_entity.id
_entity.type
_entity.pdbx_description
1 polymer ?
#
loop_
_entity_poly.entity_id
_entity_poly.type
_entity_poly.pdbx_seq_one_letter_code
_entity_poly.pdbx_strand_id
1 'polypeptide(L)'
;MNLIDFTEFEPFNSLRERIGTDKLGYFELFDPSIHLTGAERSQLDSPGVLQAVDAIKVLPDSTLAFKNSRALAYIPNENWYRQRREYPSYHLAWCAELESIRQEHPNEELMLTTRLSDDYELMKLRGEGELSVVNHGFVVCKQCLHKLRYKDFDLYRNRKRGYSQKVLSDFRLQEFYKFYQQYPLSFGSKPAPVIEVSSSSVALAGSNKKEET
;
A
#
# COMPACT_ATOMS: atom_id res chain seq x y z
N MET A 1 -0.71 -22.64 33.90
CA MET A 1 -0.64 -23.34 32.60
C MET A 1 0.59 -22.79 31.91
N ASN A 2 1.59 -23.63 31.65
CA ASN A 2 2.83 -23.20 31.01
C ASN A 2 2.63 -23.19 29.49
N LEU A 3 2.92 -22.06 28.85
CA LEU A 3 2.93 -21.97 27.40
C LEU A 3 4.15 -22.75 26.87
N ILE A 4 3.97 -23.45 25.76
CA ILE A 4 5.07 -24.07 25.03
C ILE A 4 5.98 -22.99 24.45
N ASP A 5 7.28 -23.24 24.41
CA ASP A 5 8.20 -22.35 23.70
C ASP A 5 8.02 -22.55 22.19
N PHE A 6 7.42 -21.55 21.54
CA PHE A 6 7.18 -21.58 20.10
C PHE A 6 8.46 -21.51 19.26
N THR A 7 9.60 -21.14 19.84
CA THR A 7 10.89 -21.16 19.14
C THR A 7 11.45 -22.57 19.00
N GLU A 8 11.09 -23.47 19.92
CA GLU A 8 11.50 -24.88 19.94
C GLU A 8 10.40 -25.83 19.42
N PHE A 9 9.21 -25.30 19.09
CA PHE A 9 8.09 -26.11 18.67
C PHE A 9 8.30 -26.71 17.26
N GLU A 10 8.63 -28.01 17.23
CA GLU A 10 8.99 -28.76 16.02
C GLU A 10 8.02 -28.56 14.84
N PRO A 11 6.67 -28.56 15.01
CA PRO A 11 5.77 -28.35 13.88
C PRO A 11 5.96 -27.01 13.16
N PHE A 12 6.38 -25.96 13.87
CA PHE A 12 6.68 -24.66 13.28
C PHE A 12 8.06 -24.63 12.62
N ASN A 13 9.03 -25.37 13.14
CA ASN A 13 10.36 -25.51 12.55
C ASN A 13 10.27 -26.26 11.22
N SER A 14 9.56 -27.39 11.21
CA SER A 14 9.29 -28.17 9.99
C SER A 14 8.47 -27.40 8.96
N LEU A 15 7.55 -26.52 9.38
CA LEU A 15 6.86 -25.61 8.45
C LEU A 15 7.80 -24.56 7.86
N ARG A 16 8.65 -23.94 8.68
CA ARG A 16 9.64 -22.93 8.26
C ARG A 16 10.62 -23.50 7.23
N GLU A 17 11.12 -24.71 7.46
CA GLU A 17 11.97 -25.43 6.51
C GLU A 17 11.27 -25.65 5.16
N ARG A 18 10.01 -26.10 5.17
CA ARG A 18 9.23 -26.29 3.92
C ARG A 18 8.97 -24.98 3.17
N ILE A 19 8.83 -23.87 3.88
CA ILE A 19 8.68 -22.52 3.30
C ILE A 19 10.04 -21.96 2.84
N GLY A 20 11.15 -22.59 3.22
CA GLY A 20 12.50 -22.17 2.83
C GLY A 20 13.01 -20.97 3.62
N THR A 21 12.60 -20.81 4.88
CA THR A 21 13.07 -19.73 5.74
C THR A 21 13.55 -20.23 7.09
N ASP A 22 14.69 -19.73 7.56
CA ASP A 22 15.28 -19.98 8.88
C ASP A 22 15.01 -18.83 9.86
N LYS A 23 14.50 -17.70 9.37
CA LYS A 23 14.26 -16.49 10.16
C LYS A 23 12.96 -16.60 10.95
N LEU A 24 13.01 -16.18 12.21
CA LEU A 24 11.81 -15.81 12.94
C LEU A 24 11.26 -14.53 12.30
N GLY A 25 9.97 -14.52 11.96
CA GLY A 25 9.30 -13.29 11.53
C GLY A 25 9.43 -12.20 12.60
N TYR A 26 9.30 -10.94 12.21
CA TYR A 26 9.21 -9.85 13.17
C TYR A 26 7.73 -9.59 13.49
N PHE A 27 7.46 -9.27 14.75
CA PHE A 27 6.18 -8.74 15.16
C PHE A 27 6.33 -7.25 15.44
N GLU A 28 5.48 -6.44 14.82
CA GLU A 28 5.39 -5.02 15.09
C GLU A 28 4.05 -4.75 15.75
N LEU A 29 4.06 -3.94 16.82
CA LEU A 29 2.83 -3.51 17.45
C LEU A 29 2.03 -2.65 16.47
N PHE A 30 0.72 -2.89 16.44
CA PHE A 30 -0.17 -2.12 15.58
C PHE A 30 -0.21 -0.66 16.02
N ASP A 31 0.42 0.21 15.25
CA ASP A 31 0.27 1.66 15.32
C ASP A 31 -0.73 2.17 14.26
N PRO A 32 -1.92 2.69 14.64
CA PRO A 32 -2.91 3.20 13.70
C PRO A 32 -2.46 4.45 12.95
N SER A 33 -1.38 5.14 13.35
CA SER A 33 -0.86 6.29 12.60
C SER A 33 -0.14 5.87 11.32
N ILE A 34 0.44 4.67 11.30
CA ILE A 34 1.23 4.16 10.17
C ILE A 34 0.66 2.87 9.55
N HIS A 35 -0.20 2.14 10.26
CA HIS A 35 -0.85 0.94 9.75
C HIS A 35 -2.30 1.20 9.37
N LEU A 36 -2.76 0.50 8.33
CA LEU A 36 -4.16 0.54 7.93
C LEU A 36 -5.03 -0.17 8.97
N THR A 37 -6.02 0.54 9.48
CA THR A 37 -7.14 -0.06 10.21
C THR A 37 -7.98 -0.91 9.25
N GLY A 38 -8.85 -1.77 9.80
CA GLY A 38 -9.79 -2.55 8.98
C GLY A 38 -10.70 -1.66 8.13
N ALA A 39 -11.21 -0.56 8.71
CA ALA A 39 -12.06 0.39 8.00
C ALA A 39 -11.33 1.07 6.83
N GLU A 40 -10.08 1.49 7.04
CA GLU A 40 -9.28 2.10 5.98
C GLU A 40 -8.93 1.13 4.86
N ARG A 41 -8.70 -0.15 5.17
CA ARG A 41 -8.52 -1.18 4.13
C ARG A 41 -9.77 -1.32 3.27
N SER A 42 -10.93 -1.43 3.91
CA SER A 42 -12.20 -1.54 3.19
C SER A 42 -12.44 -0.29 2.34
N GLN A 43 -12.18 0.90 2.87
CA GLN A 43 -12.29 2.15 2.12
C GLN A 43 -11.32 2.20 0.93
N LEU A 44 -10.05 1.86 1.12
CA LEU A 44 -9.07 1.84 0.03
C LEU A 44 -9.38 0.79 -1.04
N ASP A 45 -10.02 -0.32 -0.69
CA ASP A 45 -10.49 -1.32 -1.64
C ASP A 45 -11.73 -0.84 -2.41
N SER A 46 -12.71 -0.25 -1.72
CA SER A 46 -13.88 0.37 -2.35
C SER A 46 -14.57 1.34 -1.38
N PRO A 47 -14.80 2.62 -1.75
CA PRO A 47 -14.64 3.21 -3.09
C PRO A 47 -13.25 3.83 -3.38
N GLY A 48 -12.37 3.89 -2.39
CA GLY A 48 -11.15 4.70 -2.36
C GLY A 48 -11.23 5.79 -1.28
N VAL A 49 -10.14 6.53 -1.11
CA VAL A 49 -10.03 7.65 -0.16
C VAL A 49 -9.62 8.92 -0.92
N LEU A 50 -10.41 9.99 -0.79
CA LEU A 50 -10.04 11.30 -1.32
C LEU A 50 -8.96 11.93 -0.43
N GLN A 51 -7.91 12.45 -1.07
CA GLN A 51 -6.84 13.15 -0.39
C GLN A 51 -6.34 14.31 -1.25
N ALA A 52 -6.13 15.47 -0.64
CA ALA A 52 -5.48 16.59 -1.30
C ALA A 52 -4.11 16.16 -1.86
N VAL A 53 -3.78 16.63 -3.06
CA VAL A 53 -2.54 16.28 -3.76
C VAL A 53 -1.29 16.50 -2.90
N ASP A 54 -1.27 17.54 -2.07
CA ASP A 54 -0.14 17.86 -1.18
C ASP A 54 -0.03 16.94 0.06
N ALA A 55 -1.11 16.24 0.41
CA ALA A 55 -1.15 15.31 1.54
C ALA A 55 -0.79 13.86 1.15
N ILE A 56 -0.51 13.60 -0.13
CA ILE A 56 -0.15 12.27 -0.60
C ILE A 56 1.23 11.88 -0.11
N LYS A 57 1.32 10.73 0.57
CA LYS A 57 2.59 10.19 1.03
C LYS A 57 3.36 9.57 -0.14
N VAL A 58 4.64 9.90 -0.22
CA VAL A 58 5.58 9.37 -1.21
C VAL A 58 6.63 8.53 -0.51
N LEU A 59 6.87 7.32 -1.01
CA LEU A 59 7.87 6.40 -0.48
C LEU A 59 9.26 6.67 -1.05
N PRO A 60 10.34 6.13 -0.45
CA PRO A 60 11.70 6.32 -0.95
C PRO A 60 11.93 5.85 -2.39
N ASP A 61 11.16 4.87 -2.86
CA ASP A 61 11.19 4.40 -4.26
C ASP A 61 10.33 5.25 -5.21
N SER A 62 9.89 6.42 -4.75
CA SER A 62 8.97 7.35 -5.41
C SER A 62 7.53 6.86 -5.59
N THR A 63 7.17 5.65 -5.14
CA THR A 63 5.78 5.16 -5.23
C THR A 63 4.85 5.88 -4.25
N LEU A 64 3.57 5.94 -4.57
CA LEU A 64 2.56 6.58 -3.73
C LEU A 64 2.09 5.63 -2.62
N ALA A 65 1.72 6.21 -1.48
CA ALA A 65 1.22 5.44 -0.35
C ALA A 65 0.09 6.16 0.40
N PHE A 66 -0.77 5.35 1.02
CA PHE A 66 -1.61 5.76 2.13
C PHE A 66 -1.11 5.03 3.38
N LYS A 67 -0.60 5.77 4.37
CA LYS A 67 0.15 5.22 5.52
C LYS A 67 1.27 4.26 5.08
N ASN A 68 1.34 3.03 5.58
CA ASN A 68 2.30 2.00 5.13
C ASN A 68 1.67 1.02 4.14
N SER A 69 0.81 1.49 3.26
CA SER A 69 0.29 0.73 2.11
C SER A 69 0.56 1.50 0.84
N ARG A 70 1.21 0.87 -0.15
CA ARG A 70 1.31 1.46 -1.49
C ARG A 70 -0.08 1.53 -2.08
N ALA A 71 -0.38 2.63 -2.72
CA ALA A 71 -1.64 2.90 -3.36
C ALA A 71 -1.39 3.43 -4.77
N LEU A 72 -2.40 3.40 -5.61
CA LEU A 72 -2.44 4.19 -6.83
C LEU A 72 -3.37 5.38 -6.61
N ALA A 73 -3.15 6.45 -7.35
CA ALA A 73 -3.94 7.67 -7.25
C ALA A 73 -4.48 8.08 -8.62
N TYR A 74 -5.68 8.64 -8.69
CA TYR A 74 -6.22 9.24 -9.91
C TYR A 74 -7.12 10.43 -9.60
N ILE A 75 -7.36 11.28 -10.61
CA ILE A 75 -8.28 12.41 -10.47
C ILE A 75 -9.71 11.88 -10.62
N PRO A 76 -10.57 12.00 -9.60
CA PRO A 76 -11.89 11.39 -9.64
C PRO A 76 -12.89 12.19 -10.48
N ASN A 77 -12.58 13.42 -10.88
CA ASN A 77 -13.49 14.27 -11.65
C ASN A 77 -13.41 13.98 -13.16
N GLU A 78 -14.49 13.49 -13.76
CA GLU A 78 -14.56 13.18 -15.20
C GLU A 78 -14.26 14.41 -16.09
N ASN A 79 -14.64 15.61 -15.63
CA ASN A 79 -14.45 16.84 -16.39
C ASN A 79 -12.96 17.19 -16.58
N TRP A 80 -12.08 16.75 -15.66
CA TRP A 80 -10.64 16.94 -15.76
C TRP A 80 -10.11 16.37 -17.08
N TYR A 81 -10.41 15.10 -17.35
CA TYR A 81 -9.93 14.39 -18.54
C TYR A 81 -10.58 14.94 -19.82
N ARG A 82 -11.88 15.26 -19.78
CA ARG A 82 -12.59 15.82 -20.94
C ARG A 82 -12.03 17.17 -21.39
N GLN A 83 -11.77 18.07 -20.44
CA GLN A 83 -11.24 19.40 -20.76
C GLN A 83 -9.82 19.33 -21.35
N ARG A 84 -9.02 18.37 -20.89
CA ARG A 84 -7.65 18.14 -21.37
C ARG A 84 -7.58 17.24 -22.61
N ARG A 85 -8.69 16.64 -23.03
CA ARG A 85 -8.77 15.64 -24.13
C ARG A 85 -7.83 14.45 -23.88
N GLU A 86 -7.74 14.04 -22.63
CA GLU A 86 -6.88 12.94 -22.18
C GLU A 86 -7.74 11.73 -21.80
N TYR A 87 -7.13 10.55 -21.87
CA TYR A 87 -7.75 9.34 -21.33
C TYR A 87 -7.55 9.31 -19.81
N PRO A 88 -8.51 8.79 -19.04
CA PRO A 88 -8.33 8.55 -17.62
C PRO A 88 -7.07 7.72 -17.35
N SER A 89 -6.23 8.22 -16.46
CA SER A 89 -5.00 7.54 -16.06
C SER A 89 -4.79 7.56 -14.57
N TYR A 90 -4.19 6.48 -14.07
CA TYR A 90 -3.76 6.38 -12.68
C TYR A 90 -2.25 6.56 -12.54
N HIS A 91 -1.85 7.06 -11.38
CA HIS A 91 -0.48 7.32 -10.98
C HIS A 91 -0.05 6.31 -9.93
N LEU A 92 1.15 5.75 -10.14
CA LEU A 92 1.80 4.80 -9.22
C LEU A 92 2.96 5.43 -8.44
N ALA A 93 3.42 6.59 -8.91
CA ALA A 93 4.57 7.30 -8.36
C ALA A 93 4.37 8.81 -8.42
N TRP A 94 5.10 9.51 -7.57
CA TRP A 94 5.23 10.95 -7.61
C TRP A 94 6.02 11.36 -8.85
N CYS A 95 5.29 11.65 -9.93
CA CYS A 95 5.82 11.88 -11.26
C CYS A 95 5.63 13.34 -11.69
N ALA A 96 6.25 13.72 -12.81
CA ALA A 96 6.20 15.09 -13.32
C ALA A 96 4.78 15.63 -13.51
N GLU A 97 3.83 14.77 -13.88
CA GLU A 97 2.42 15.17 -14.03
C GLU A 97 1.77 15.53 -12.70
N LEU A 98 1.99 14.73 -11.64
CA LEU A 98 1.52 15.05 -10.30
C LEU A 98 2.21 16.29 -9.72
N GLU A 99 3.50 16.49 -10.03
CA GLU A 99 4.22 17.70 -9.65
C GLU A 99 3.59 18.95 -10.30
N SER A 100 3.25 18.90 -11.60
CA SER A 100 2.54 19.98 -12.29
C SER A 100 1.13 20.20 -11.70
N ILE A 101 0.37 19.14 -11.44
CA ILE A 101 -0.96 19.24 -10.81
C ILE A 101 -0.85 19.94 -9.45
N ARG A 102 0.11 19.56 -8.61
CA ARG A 102 0.31 20.22 -7.31
C ARG A 102 0.64 21.70 -7.44
N GLN A 103 1.42 22.08 -8.44
CA GLN A 103 1.82 23.48 -8.65
C GLN A 103 0.67 24.34 -9.20
N GLU A 104 -0.10 23.80 -10.15
CA GLU A 104 -1.19 24.51 -10.84
C GLU A 104 -2.50 24.48 -10.06
N HIS A 105 -2.76 23.37 -9.35
CA HIS A 105 -4.00 23.07 -8.64
C HIS A 105 -3.69 22.45 -7.26
N PRO A 106 -3.15 23.24 -6.30
CA PRO A 106 -2.70 22.72 -5.00
C PRO A 106 -3.82 22.13 -4.13
N ASN A 107 -5.06 22.50 -4.41
CA ASN A 107 -6.25 21.99 -3.71
C ASN A 107 -6.94 20.85 -4.46
N GLU A 108 -6.35 20.33 -5.55
CA GLU A 108 -6.91 19.19 -6.26
C GLU A 108 -6.90 17.96 -5.35
N GLU A 109 -8.03 17.24 -5.31
CA GLU A 109 -8.15 15.99 -4.57
C GLU A 109 -7.96 14.81 -5.51
N LEU A 110 -7.14 13.86 -5.07
CA LEU A 110 -6.92 12.60 -5.76
C LEU A 110 -7.59 11.47 -5.00
N MET A 111 -8.14 10.52 -5.74
CA MET A 111 -8.66 9.27 -5.20
C MET A 111 -7.50 8.29 -5.03
N LEU A 112 -7.18 7.90 -3.80
CA LEU A 112 -6.26 6.82 -3.50
C LEU A 112 -7.02 5.50 -3.34
N THR A 113 -6.48 4.44 -3.91
CA THR A 113 -7.06 3.09 -3.79
C THR A 113 -5.98 2.02 -3.83
N THR A 114 -6.28 0.89 -3.19
CA THR A 114 -5.49 -0.35 -3.30
C THR A 114 -6.11 -1.34 -4.29
N ARG A 115 -7.31 -1.06 -4.81
CA ARG A 115 -8.00 -1.93 -5.76
C ARG A 115 -7.23 -2.02 -7.06
N LEU A 116 -6.91 -3.22 -7.48
CA LEU A 116 -6.26 -3.48 -8.77
C LEU A 116 -7.34 -3.76 -9.81
N SER A 117 -7.68 -2.74 -10.61
CA SER A 117 -8.66 -2.87 -11.68
C SER A 117 -8.18 -2.20 -12.96
N ASP A 118 -8.74 -2.63 -14.09
CA ASP A 118 -8.56 -1.94 -15.37
C ASP A 118 -9.53 -0.74 -15.49
N ASP A 119 -10.47 -0.62 -14.56
CA ASP A 119 -11.56 0.35 -14.58
C ASP A 119 -11.83 0.98 -13.20
N TYR A 120 -12.17 2.28 -13.21
CA TYR A 120 -12.44 3.04 -11.99
C TYR A 120 -13.63 3.98 -12.17
N GLU A 121 -14.22 4.30 -11.03
CA GLU A 121 -15.35 5.21 -10.93
C GLU A 121 -14.88 6.66 -10.94
N LEU A 122 -15.46 7.44 -11.85
CA LEU A 122 -15.31 8.88 -11.95
C LEU A 122 -16.61 9.59 -11.59
N MET A 123 -16.48 10.67 -10.83
CA MET A 123 -17.52 11.62 -10.50
C MET A 123 -17.78 12.53 -11.71
N LYS A 124 -19.03 12.57 -12.15
CA LYS A 124 -19.54 13.40 -13.23
C LYS A 124 -20.55 14.40 -12.70
N LEU A 125 -20.17 15.68 -12.74
CA LEU A 125 -21.07 16.80 -12.49
C LEU A 125 -21.90 17.09 -13.74
N ARG A 126 -23.22 17.08 -13.59
CA ARG A 126 -24.17 17.50 -14.65
C ARG A 126 -24.55 18.97 -14.47
N GLY A 127 -25.08 19.58 -15.54
CA GLY A 127 -25.38 21.02 -15.61
C GLY A 127 -26.37 21.54 -14.56
N GLU A 128 -27.13 20.65 -13.91
CA GLU A 128 -28.09 21.00 -12.85
C GLU A 128 -27.53 20.78 -11.42
N GLY A 129 -26.22 20.52 -11.28
CA GLY A 129 -25.59 20.21 -9.99
C GLY A 129 -25.77 18.76 -9.54
N GLU A 130 -26.43 17.91 -10.34
CA GLU A 130 -26.54 16.48 -10.09
C GLU A 130 -25.18 15.79 -10.25
N LEU A 131 -24.74 15.10 -9.19
CA LEU A 131 -23.55 14.26 -9.19
C LEU A 131 -23.93 12.83 -9.58
N SER A 132 -23.29 12.30 -10.62
CA SER A 132 -23.42 10.90 -11.03
C SER A 132 -22.06 10.22 -11.07
N VAL A 133 -22.02 8.91 -10.93
CA VAL A 133 -20.79 8.12 -11.05
C VAL A 133 -20.79 7.37 -12.38
N VAL A 134 -19.65 7.38 -13.07
CA VAL A 134 -19.45 6.70 -14.35
C VAL A 134 -18.16 5.91 -14.32
N ASN A 135 -18.23 4.66 -14.77
CA ASN A 135 -17.07 3.79 -14.83
C ASN A 135 -16.29 4.05 -16.14
N HIS A 136 -14.97 4.21 -16.02
CA HIS A 136 -14.05 4.38 -17.16
C HIS A 136 -12.93 3.36 -17.10
N GLY A 137 -12.46 2.92 -18.28
CA GLY A 137 -11.19 2.22 -18.38
C GLY A 137 -10.02 3.17 -18.17
N PHE A 138 -9.02 2.72 -17.41
CA PHE A 138 -7.85 3.53 -17.09
C PHE A 138 -6.58 2.94 -17.70
N VAL A 139 -5.64 3.83 -18.01
CA VAL A 139 -4.28 3.46 -18.39
C VAL A 139 -3.28 3.94 -17.34
N VAL A 140 -2.13 3.28 -17.24
CA VAL A 140 -1.06 3.77 -16.39
C VAL A 140 -0.46 5.07 -16.92
N CYS A 141 -0.20 6.03 -16.04
CA CYS A 141 0.50 7.26 -16.40
C CYS A 141 1.93 6.96 -16.91
N LYS A 142 2.27 7.47 -18.10
CA LYS A 142 3.58 7.29 -18.73
C LYS A 142 4.71 7.94 -17.92
N GLN A 143 4.42 9.06 -17.25
CA GLN A 143 5.40 9.75 -16.41
C GLN A 143 5.75 8.90 -15.18
N CYS A 144 4.79 8.14 -14.62
CA CYS A 144 5.09 7.20 -13.54
C CYS A 144 6.03 6.09 -14.00
N LEU A 145 5.75 5.45 -15.15
CA LEU A 145 6.63 4.40 -15.69
C LEU A 145 8.04 4.93 -15.97
N HIS A 146 8.13 6.17 -16.48
CA HIS A 146 9.41 6.82 -16.73
C HIS A 146 10.18 7.12 -15.44
N LYS A 147 9.51 7.70 -14.43
CA LYS A 147 10.09 8.02 -13.12
C LYS A 147 10.66 6.78 -12.44
N LEU A 148 9.90 5.68 -12.47
CA LEU A 148 10.28 4.41 -11.85
C LEU A 148 11.26 3.58 -12.69
N ARG A 149 11.55 3.97 -13.93
CA ARG A 149 12.30 3.15 -14.90
C ARG A 149 11.73 1.73 -15.04
N TYR A 150 10.41 1.60 -14.94
CA TYR A 150 9.74 0.30 -14.91
C TYR A 150 10.04 -0.47 -16.21
N LYS A 151 10.67 -1.65 -16.08
CA LYS A 151 11.12 -2.47 -17.23
C LYS A 151 11.89 -1.65 -18.27
N ASP A 152 12.79 -0.77 -17.84
CA ASP A 152 13.56 0.14 -18.70
C ASP A 152 12.73 1.13 -19.52
N PHE A 153 11.49 1.40 -19.13
CA PHE A 153 10.62 2.38 -19.79
C PHE A 153 11.28 3.75 -19.82
N ASP A 154 11.29 4.35 -21.01
CA ASP A 154 11.82 5.69 -21.23
C ASP A 154 10.89 6.45 -22.17
N LEU A 155 10.35 7.56 -21.68
CA LEU A 155 9.40 8.38 -22.41
C LEU A 155 10.06 9.22 -23.51
N TYR A 156 11.31 9.64 -23.29
CA TYR A 156 12.00 10.64 -24.12
C TYR A 156 12.99 10.01 -25.10
N ARG A 157 13.43 8.78 -24.85
CA ARG A 157 14.46 8.11 -25.66
C ARG A 157 13.87 7.48 -26.92
N ASN A 158 13.90 8.23 -28.03
CA ASN A 158 13.38 7.81 -29.34
C ASN A 158 13.80 6.40 -29.80
N ARG A 159 15.07 6.01 -29.61
CA ARG A 159 15.55 4.65 -29.99
C ARG A 159 14.84 3.50 -29.27
N LYS A 160 14.22 3.75 -28.12
CA LYS A 160 13.45 2.76 -27.35
C LYS A 160 11.94 2.90 -27.56
N ARG A 161 11.46 3.81 -28.42
CA ARG A 161 10.03 4.14 -28.55
C ARG A 161 9.14 2.91 -28.79
N GLY A 162 9.54 2.01 -29.68
CA GLY A 162 8.78 0.77 -29.94
C GLY A 162 8.69 -0.14 -28.71
N TYR A 163 9.81 -0.29 -27.98
CA TYR A 163 9.84 -1.07 -26.74
C TYR A 163 9.02 -0.41 -25.63
N SER A 164 9.17 0.90 -25.40
CA SER A 164 8.36 1.65 -24.42
C SER A 164 6.86 1.55 -24.72
N GLN A 165 6.47 1.61 -26.00
CA GLN A 165 5.07 1.42 -26.40
C GLN A 165 4.55 0.02 -26.07
N LYS A 166 5.38 -1.01 -26.25
CA LYS A 166 5.05 -2.38 -25.84
C LYS A 166 4.88 -2.48 -24.31
N VAL A 167 5.84 -1.94 -23.54
CA VAL A 167 5.75 -1.93 -22.07
C VAL A 167 4.47 -1.24 -21.59
N LEU A 168 4.07 -0.15 -22.23
CA LEU A 168 2.83 0.56 -21.89
C LEU A 168 1.57 -0.25 -22.22
N SER A 169 1.52 -0.89 -23.39
CA SER A 169 0.35 -1.67 -23.82
C SER A 169 0.20 -3.00 -23.07
N ASP A 170 1.32 -3.61 -22.67
CA ASP A 170 1.35 -4.85 -21.89
C ASP A 170 1.29 -4.59 -20.37
N PHE A 171 1.14 -3.34 -19.93
CA PHE A 171 1.15 -3.00 -18.51
C PHE A 171 -0.04 -3.63 -17.78
N ARG A 172 0.23 -4.25 -16.62
CA ARG A 172 -0.79 -4.75 -15.70
C ARG A 172 -0.40 -4.43 -14.26
N LEU A 173 -1.38 -3.96 -13.48
CA LEU A 173 -1.18 -3.63 -12.07
C LEU A 173 -0.69 -4.85 -11.27
N GLN A 174 -1.25 -6.04 -11.53
CA GLN A 174 -0.85 -7.27 -10.83
C GLN A 174 0.63 -7.60 -11.05
N GLU A 175 1.15 -7.37 -12.26
CA GLU A 175 2.58 -7.58 -12.54
C GLU A 175 3.46 -6.50 -11.90
N PHE A 176 2.99 -5.26 -11.86
CA PHE A 176 3.69 -4.16 -11.20
C PHE A 176 3.86 -4.42 -9.70
N TYR A 177 2.78 -4.80 -9.01
CA TYR A 177 2.80 -5.04 -7.56
C TYR A 177 3.54 -6.33 -7.14
N LYS A 178 3.99 -7.17 -8.08
CA LYS A 178 4.99 -8.23 -7.78
C LYS A 178 6.37 -7.65 -7.46
N PHE A 179 6.74 -6.54 -8.10
CA PHE A 179 8.02 -5.85 -7.85
C PHE A 179 7.90 -4.82 -6.73
N TYR A 180 6.72 -4.20 -6.60
CA TYR A 180 6.43 -3.18 -5.61
C TYR A 180 5.33 -3.69 -4.67
N GLN A 181 5.67 -4.50 -3.66
CA GLN A 181 4.66 -5.09 -2.76
C GLN A 181 3.69 -4.03 -2.21
N GLN A 182 2.39 -4.29 -2.27
CA GLN A 182 1.40 -3.27 -1.89
C GLN A 182 1.33 -3.06 -0.37
N TYR A 183 1.23 -4.15 0.38
CA TYR A 183 1.17 -4.20 1.84
C TYR A 183 1.57 -5.60 2.32
N PRO A 184 2.07 -5.79 3.57
CA PRO A 184 2.58 -4.76 4.48
C PRO A 184 3.90 -4.17 3.98
N LEU A 185 4.07 -2.87 4.17
CA LEU A 185 5.36 -2.23 4.03
C LEU A 185 6.02 -2.19 5.40
N SER A 186 7.19 -2.81 5.51
CA SER A 186 8.06 -2.61 6.66
C SER A 186 9.22 -1.73 6.25
N PHE A 187 9.27 -0.56 6.86
CA PHE A 187 10.42 0.33 6.79
C PHE A 187 11.13 0.13 8.11
N GLY A 188 12.13 -0.75 8.13
CA GLY A 188 12.79 -1.27 9.33
C GLY A 188 12.72 -0.30 10.51
N SER A 189 11.71 -0.47 11.36
CA SER A 189 11.65 0.22 12.64
C SER A 189 12.75 -0.39 13.50
N LYS A 190 13.42 0.42 14.32
CA LYS A 190 14.33 -0.11 15.34
C LYS A 190 13.58 -1.22 16.08
N PRO A 191 14.20 -2.39 16.31
CA PRO A 191 13.51 -3.49 16.96
C PRO A 191 12.85 -2.98 18.25
N ALA A 192 11.59 -3.36 18.44
CA ALA A 192 10.89 -3.06 19.68
C ALA A 192 11.78 -3.49 20.85
N PRO A 193 11.89 -2.69 21.92
CA PRO A 193 12.67 -3.08 23.08
C PRO A 193 12.17 -4.45 23.56
N VAL A 194 13.10 -5.38 23.72
CA VAL A 194 12.81 -6.71 24.25
C VAL A 194 12.19 -6.50 25.63
N ILE A 195 10.91 -6.80 25.77
CA ILE A 195 10.25 -6.84 27.08
C ILE A 195 10.77 -8.11 27.74
N GLU A 196 11.78 -7.98 28.61
CA GLU A 196 12.17 -9.06 29.50
C GLU A 196 10.99 -9.38 30.41
N VAL A 197 10.30 -10.48 30.13
CA VAL A 197 9.28 -11.01 31.03
C VAL A 197 10.02 -11.65 32.18
N SER A 198 10.14 -10.93 33.30
CA SER A 198 10.73 -11.48 34.51
C SER A 198 9.84 -12.63 35.02
N SER A 199 10.37 -13.85 34.98
CA SER A 199 9.74 -15.02 35.56
C SER A 199 9.79 -14.90 37.09
N SER A 200 8.79 -14.20 37.65
CA SER A 200 8.59 -14.17 39.10
C SER A 200 7.93 -15.47 39.53
N SER A 201 8.73 -16.38 40.07
CA SER A 201 8.34 -17.66 40.63
C SER A 201 7.27 -17.50 41.71
N VAL A 202 6.07 -18.03 41.46
CA VAL A 202 5.02 -18.18 42.48
C VAL A 202 5.44 -19.32 43.40
N ALA A 203 5.89 -18.99 44.61
CA ALA A 203 6.11 -19.95 45.68
C ALA A 203 4.75 -20.51 46.13
N LEU A 204 4.50 -21.79 45.89
CA LEU A 204 3.44 -22.54 46.53
C LEU A 204 3.78 -22.73 48.02
N ALA A 205 3.01 -22.09 48.90
CA ALA A 205 2.99 -22.43 50.32
C ALA A 205 2.26 -23.77 50.48
N GLY A 206 3.04 -24.83 50.71
CA GLY A 206 2.55 -26.15 51.08
C GLY A 206 1.94 -26.13 52.48
N SER A 207 0.75 -26.69 52.59
CA SER A 207 0.10 -27.04 53.85
C SER A 207 0.95 -28.07 54.62
N ASN A 208 1.06 -27.91 55.94
CA ASN A 208 1.28 -29.06 56.81
C ASN A 208 0.41 -28.95 58.07
N LYS A 209 -0.51 -29.91 58.17
CA LYS A 209 -1.23 -30.30 59.38
C LYS A 209 -0.27 -30.91 60.40
N LYS A 210 -0.55 -30.70 61.69
CA LYS A 210 -0.36 -31.58 62.87
C LYS A 210 -1.19 -30.92 64.00
N GLU A 211 -2.29 -31.48 64.56
CA GLU A 211 -2.39 -32.66 65.46
C GLU A 211 -1.22 -32.65 66.47
N GLU A 212 -1.36 -32.52 67.79
CA GLU A 212 -2.34 -32.99 68.78
C GLU A 212 -2.26 -32.09 70.04
N THR A 213 -3.21 -32.31 70.93
CA THR A 213 -3.33 -31.89 72.34
C THR A 213 -2.06 -31.91 73.18
#